data_AF-A0A095ULN3-F1
#
_entry.id   AF-A0A095ULN3-F1
#
_cell.length_a   1.000
_cell.length_b   1.000
_cell.length_c   1.000
_cell.angle_alpha   90.00
_cell.angle_beta   90.00
_cell.angle_gamma   90.00
#
_symmetry.space_group_name_H-M   'P 1'
#
loop_
_entity.id
_entity.type
_entity.pdbx_description
1 polymer ?
#
loop_
_entity_poly.entity_id
_entity_poly.type
_entity_poly.pdbx_seq_one_letter_code
_entity_poly.pdbx_strand_id
1 'polypeptide(L)'
;MSQAQVDQSVAGQLCHAAGQDSALGGLVDSLIEADKFSLASGEELLSLQCGDGETVLSRMVMTRQAENLEYAVIDMGLSLSASQVALNGETMVLSDAMQALAAKADAETRDFVEGYLTDLADEDFNPNLMLSLK
;
A
#
# COMPACT_ATOMS: atom_id res chain seq x y z
N MET A 1 15.06 18.53 6.03
CA MET A 1 14.66 17.48 6.98
C MET A 1 14.90 16.16 6.27
N SER A 2 15.74 15.30 6.84
CA SER A 2 16.27 14.11 6.17
C SER A 2 15.15 13.08 6.04
N GLN A 3 14.73 12.77 4.82
CA GLN A 3 14.18 11.43 4.56
C GLN A 3 15.26 10.48 5.05
N ALA A 4 14.94 9.63 6.03
CA ALA A 4 15.77 8.47 6.29
C ALA A 4 15.84 7.75 4.94
N GLN A 5 17.00 7.75 4.30
CA GLN A 5 17.20 7.03 3.05
C GLN A 5 16.96 5.55 3.40
N VAL A 6 15.75 5.07 3.15
CA VAL A 6 15.49 3.64 3.10
C VAL A 6 16.54 3.06 2.18
N ASP A 7 17.34 2.13 2.69
CA ASP A 7 18.37 1.46 1.91
C ASP A 7 17.72 0.97 0.61
N GLN A 8 18.30 1.29 -0.55
CA GLN A 8 17.75 0.88 -1.84
C GLN A 8 17.59 -0.64 -1.92
N SER A 9 18.43 -1.40 -1.19
CA SER A 9 18.27 -2.85 -1.05
C SER A 9 16.99 -3.23 -0.31
N VAL A 10 16.62 -2.49 0.74
CA VAL A 10 15.38 -2.70 1.49
C VAL A 10 14.17 -2.29 0.65
N ALA A 11 14.22 -1.14 -0.02
CA ALA A 11 13.17 -0.72 -0.94
C ALA A 11 12.93 -1.75 -2.05
N GLY A 12 14.00 -2.29 -2.64
CA GLY A 12 13.89 -3.36 -3.65
C GLY A 12 13.25 -4.64 -3.12
N GLN A 13 13.57 -5.05 -1.88
CA GLN A 13 12.94 -6.21 -1.24
C GLN A 13 11.44 -5.98 -1.00
N LEU A 14 11.07 -4.82 -0.46
CA LEU A 14 9.67 -4.44 -0.22
C LEU A 14 8.88 -4.41 -1.53
N CYS A 15 9.44 -3.85 -2.59
CA CYS A 15 8.83 -3.83 -3.91
C CYS A 15 8.70 -5.22 -4.54
N HIS A 16 9.65 -6.10 -4.30
CA HIS A 16 9.52 -7.49 -4.74
C HIS A 16 8.37 -8.18 -4.00
N ALA A 17 8.34 -8.09 -2.67
CA ALA A 17 7.31 -8.69 -1.83
C ALA A 17 5.90 -8.12 -2.12
N ALA A 18 5.80 -6.82 -2.43
CA ALA A 18 4.56 -6.16 -2.81
C ALA A 18 3.89 -6.79 -4.05
N GLY A 19 4.66 -7.47 -4.91
CA GLY A 19 4.13 -8.19 -6.07
C GLY A 19 4.01 -9.70 -5.88
N GLN A 20 4.09 -10.19 -4.64
CA GLN A 20 4.00 -11.61 -4.30
C GLN A 20 2.88 -11.82 -3.29
N ASP A 21 2.20 -12.95 -3.42
CA ASP A 21 1.08 -13.35 -2.58
C ASP A 21 1.48 -13.34 -1.10
N SER A 22 0.75 -12.58 -0.29
CA SER A 22 0.89 -12.47 1.18
C SER A 22 2.30 -12.13 1.71
N ALA A 23 3.23 -11.68 0.87
CA ALA A 23 4.65 -11.61 1.24
C ALA A 23 5.04 -10.31 1.95
N LEU A 24 4.27 -9.22 1.77
CA LEU A 24 4.70 -7.89 2.20
C LEU A 24 4.73 -7.75 3.71
N GLY A 25 3.65 -8.13 4.41
CA GLY A 25 3.53 -7.96 5.86
C GLY A 25 4.64 -8.68 6.62
N GLY A 26 4.83 -9.98 6.34
CA GLY A 26 5.89 -10.76 6.98
C GLY A 26 7.31 -10.24 6.72
N LEU A 27 7.56 -9.66 5.53
CA LEU A 27 8.84 -9.01 5.25
C LEU A 27 9.02 -7.72 6.05
N VAL A 28 7.99 -6.87 6.12
CA VAL A 28 8.02 -5.62 6.90
C VAL A 28 8.31 -5.93 8.37
N ASP A 29 7.59 -6.88 8.96
CA ASP A 29 7.80 -7.32 10.35
C ASP A 29 9.23 -7.81 10.56
N SER A 30 9.72 -8.69 9.69
CA SER A 30 11.09 -9.22 9.77
C SER A 30 12.17 -8.14 9.67
N LEU A 31 11.94 -7.09 8.86
CA LEU A 31 12.89 -5.99 8.70
C LEU A 31 12.88 -5.03 9.90
N ILE A 32 11.71 -4.81 10.51
CA ILE A 32 11.56 -4.03 11.75
C ILE A 32 12.24 -4.77 12.90
N GLU A 33 11.97 -6.06 13.08
CA GLU A 33 12.60 -6.90 14.13
C GLU A 33 14.14 -6.95 14.02
N ALA A 34 14.66 -6.81 12.80
CA ALA A 34 16.10 -6.80 12.52
C ALA A 34 16.74 -5.40 12.62
N ASP A 35 16.00 -4.36 13.03
CA ASP A 35 16.43 -2.95 13.01
C ASP A 35 16.93 -2.47 11.63
N LYS A 36 16.45 -3.09 10.55
CA LYS A 36 16.83 -2.78 9.15
C LYS A 36 15.86 -1.83 8.47
N PHE A 37 14.70 -1.63 9.06
CA PHE A 37 13.67 -0.77 8.54
C PHE A 37 12.93 -0.11 9.70
N SER A 38 12.83 1.21 9.65
CA SER A 38 12.03 2.00 10.58
C SER A 38 10.92 2.64 9.79
N LEU A 39 9.69 2.21 10.03
CA LEU A 39 8.52 2.67 9.31
C LEU A 39 7.79 3.72 10.15
N ALA A 40 7.63 4.95 9.62
CA ALA A 40 6.91 5.99 10.35
C ALA A 40 5.39 5.82 10.22
N SER A 41 4.91 5.36 9.06
CA SER A 41 3.48 5.08 8.82
C SER A 41 3.24 4.19 7.59
N GLY A 42 2.02 3.67 7.43
CA GLY A 42 1.65 2.94 6.22
C GLY A 42 1.67 3.80 4.96
N GLU A 43 1.39 5.11 5.05
CA GLU A 43 1.53 6.02 3.91
C GLU A 43 2.96 6.04 3.37
N GLU A 44 3.96 6.02 4.28
CA GLU A 44 5.36 5.97 3.89
C GLU A 44 5.68 4.67 3.15
N LEU A 45 5.24 3.52 3.67
CA LEU A 45 5.42 2.21 3.02
C LEU A 45 4.86 2.21 1.60
N LEU A 46 3.60 2.64 1.43
CA LEU A 46 2.91 2.67 0.14
C LEU A 46 3.56 3.64 -0.86
N SER A 47 4.21 4.68 -0.36
CA SER A 47 4.87 5.72 -1.16
C SER A 47 6.31 5.39 -1.55
N LEU A 48 6.89 4.31 -1.01
CA LEU A 48 8.25 3.90 -1.34
C LEU A 48 8.39 3.59 -2.84
N GLN A 49 9.46 4.12 -3.43
CA GLN A 49 9.75 3.98 -4.85
C GLN A 49 10.39 2.61 -5.15
N CYS A 50 9.88 1.94 -6.18
CA CYS A 50 10.36 0.66 -6.68
C CYS A 50 11.33 0.77 -7.87
N GLY A 51 11.55 1.99 -8.35
CA GLY A 51 12.23 2.24 -9.62
C GLY A 51 11.23 2.45 -10.75
N ASP A 52 11.69 3.03 -11.87
CA ASP A 52 10.87 3.28 -13.07
C ASP A 52 9.55 4.06 -12.84
N GLY A 53 9.49 4.84 -11.75
CA GLY A 53 8.31 5.61 -11.34
C GLY A 53 7.22 4.78 -10.64
N GLU A 54 7.46 3.50 -10.39
CA GLU A 54 6.59 2.63 -9.59
C GLU A 54 6.76 2.88 -8.10
N THR A 55 5.71 2.62 -7.34
CA THR A 55 5.71 2.56 -5.88
C THR A 55 5.27 1.19 -5.38
N VAL A 56 5.46 0.93 -4.09
CA VAL A 56 4.93 -0.27 -3.43
C VAL A 56 3.42 -0.39 -3.66
N LEU A 57 2.68 0.72 -3.55
CA LEU A 57 1.25 0.75 -3.89
C LEU A 57 0.98 0.36 -5.35
N SER A 58 1.67 0.98 -6.32
CA SER A 58 1.42 0.65 -7.73
C SER A 58 1.73 -0.80 -8.03
N ARG A 59 2.76 -1.37 -7.39
CA ARG A 59 3.13 -2.78 -7.54
C ARG A 59 2.00 -3.70 -7.09
N MET A 60 1.47 -3.49 -5.88
CA MET A 60 0.36 -4.30 -5.37
C MET A 60 -0.88 -4.20 -6.24
N VAL A 61 -1.23 -3.00 -6.71
CA VAL A 61 -2.41 -2.80 -7.56
C VAL A 61 -2.23 -3.48 -8.91
N MET A 62 -1.09 -3.27 -9.59
CA MET A 62 -0.84 -3.85 -10.91
C MET A 62 -0.72 -5.39 -10.88
N THR A 63 -0.35 -5.95 -9.73
CA THR A 63 -0.27 -7.40 -9.53
C THR A 63 -1.45 -7.98 -8.75
N ARG A 64 -2.47 -7.16 -8.46
CA ARG A 64 -3.74 -7.53 -7.82
C ARG A 64 -3.58 -8.26 -6.48
N GLN A 65 -2.72 -7.72 -5.61
CA GLN A 65 -2.36 -8.32 -4.33
C GLN A 65 -3.28 -7.81 -3.21
N ALA A 66 -4.44 -8.45 -3.03
CA ALA A 66 -5.43 -8.07 -2.02
C ALA A 66 -4.85 -8.14 -0.59
N GLU A 67 -4.25 -9.27 -0.21
CA GLU A 67 -3.77 -9.47 1.16
C GLU A 67 -2.66 -8.48 1.56
N ASN A 68 -1.77 -8.10 0.61
CA ASN A 68 -0.77 -7.07 0.90
C ASN A 68 -1.40 -5.68 1.06
N LEU A 69 -2.49 -5.39 0.34
CA LEU A 69 -3.26 -4.17 0.53
C LEU A 69 -4.04 -4.20 1.84
N GLU A 70 -4.54 -5.35 2.28
CA GLU A 70 -5.22 -5.51 3.58
C GLU A 70 -4.24 -5.26 4.71
N TYR A 71 -3.02 -5.81 4.64
CA TYR A 71 -1.97 -5.48 5.59
C TYR A 71 -1.74 -3.95 5.68
N ALA A 72 -1.62 -3.27 4.54
CA ALA A 72 -1.39 -1.83 4.54
C ALA A 72 -2.61 -1.02 5.01
N VAL A 73 -3.84 -1.40 4.64
CA VAL A 73 -5.04 -0.60 4.95
C VAL A 73 -5.62 -0.95 6.31
N ILE A 74 -5.70 -2.22 6.63
CA ILE A 74 -6.33 -2.74 7.84
C ILE A 74 -5.30 -2.83 8.96
N ASP A 75 -4.26 -3.64 8.81
CA ASP A 75 -3.33 -3.92 9.92
C ASP A 75 -2.52 -2.69 10.31
N MET A 76 -2.09 -1.90 9.32
CA MET A 76 -1.39 -0.64 9.55
C MET A 76 -2.33 0.57 9.78
N GLY A 77 -3.64 0.38 9.68
CA GLY A 77 -4.65 1.38 10.03
C GLY A 77 -4.76 2.58 9.08
N LEU A 78 -4.51 2.39 7.78
CA LEU A 78 -4.71 3.48 6.82
C LEU A 78 -6.18 3.71 6.50
N SER A 79 -6.50 4.98 6.20
CA SER A 79 -7.83 5.39 5.78
C SER A 79 -7.87 5.63 4.28
N LEU A 80 -8.75 4.95 3.56
CA LEU A 80 -8.95 5.18 2.12
C LEU A 80 -9.23 6.64 1.77
N SER A 81 -9.93 7.38 2.64
CA SER A 81 -10.37 8.75 2.39
C SER A 81 -9.49 9.83 3.03
N ALA A 82 -8.54 9.47 3.90
CA ALA A 82 -7.73 10.43 4.64
C ALA A 82 -6.21 10.18 4.54
N SER A 83 -5.78 8.93 4.40
CA SER A 83 -4.37 8.61 4.19
C SER A 83 -3.92 9.10 2.83
N GLN A 84 -2.74 9.71 2.81
CA GLN A 84 -2.18 10.37 1.65
C GLN A 84 -0.89 9.68 1.22
N VAL A 85 -0.83 9.27 -0.03
CA VAL A 85 0.30 8.54 -0.61
C VAL A 85 0.93 9.32 -1.75
N ALA A 86 2.22 9.12 -1.98
CA ALA A 86 2.91 9.65 -3.14
C ALA A 86 2.73 8.70 -4.33
N LEU A 87 2.24 9.23 -5.46
CA LEU A 87 2.12 8.52 -6.73
C LEU A 87 2.51 9.45 -7.87
N ASN A 88 3.43 9.03 -8.75
CA ASN A 88 3.92 9.84 -9.88
C ASN A 88 4.41 11.26 -9.50
N GLY A 89 4.97 11.42 -8.28
CA GLY A 89 5.43 12.71 -7.77
C GLY A 89 4.32 13.62 -7.20
N GLU A 90 3.07 13.17 -7.20
CA GLU A 90 1.94 13.87 -6.59
C GLU A 90 1.52 13.19 -5.28
N THR A 91 1.04 13.97 -4.32
CA THR A 91 0.41 13.44 -3.09
C THR A 91 -1.09 13.34 -3.34
N MET A 92 -1.64 12.14 -3.18
CA MET A 92 -3.04 11.83 -3.45
C MET A 92 -3.66 11.10 -2.25
N VAL A 93 -4.97 11.24 -2.09
CA VAL A 93 -5.74 10.38 -1.18
C VAL A 93 -5.64 8.93 -1.68
N LEU A 94 -5.51 7.96 -0.76
CA LEU A 94 -5.26 6.57 -1.09
C LEU A 94 -6.29 5.98 -2.07
N SER A 95 -7.59 6.23 -1.88
CA SER A 95 -8.63 5.80 -2.82
C SER A 95 -8.41 6.37 -4.22
N ASP A 96 -8.06 7.65 -4.31
CA ASP A 96 -7.87 8.34 -5.58
C ASP A 96 -6.60 7.85 -6.28
N ALA A 97 -5.55 7.53 -5.53
CA ALA A 97 -4.33 6.92 -6.05
C ALA A 97 -4.62 5.53 -6.67
N MET A 98 -5.40 4.70 -5.99
CA MET A 98 -5.81 3.38 -6.50
C MET A 98 -6.67 3.51 -7.76
N GLN A 99 -7.63 4.43 -7.78
CA GLN A 99 -8.44 4.71 -8.97
C GLN A 99 -7.60 5.25 -10.14
N ALA A 100 -6.64 6.13 -9.88
CA ALA A 100 -5.73 6.66 -10.90
C ALA A 100 -4.85 5.58 -11.53
N LEU A 101 -4.43 4.58 -10.73
CA LEU A 101 -3.73 3.39 -11.20
C LEU A 101 -4.63 2.53 -12.08
N ALA A 102 -5.85 2.23 -11.60
CA ALA A 102 -6.83 1.44 -12.34
C ALA A 102 -7.21 2.07 -13.69
N ALA A 103 -7.39 3.38 -13.74
CA ALA A 103 -7.78 4.11 -14.95
C ALA A 103 -6.81 3.94 -16.14
N LYS A 104 -5.55 3.59 -15.87
CA LYS A 104 -4.50 3.38 -16.87
C LYS A 104 -4.20 1.89 -17.14
N ALA A 105 -4.89 0.98 -16.44
CA ALA A 105 -4.61 -0.45 -16.43
C ALA A 105 -5.57 -1.26 -17.32
N ASP A 106 -5.36 -2.58 -17.35
CA ASP A 106 -6.24 -3.53 -18.03
C ASP A 106 -7.61 -3.67 -17.31
N ALA A 107 -8.52 -4.43 -17.90
CA ALA A 107 -9.85 -4.66 -17.31
C ALA A 107 -9.78 -5.39 -15.97
N GLU A 108 -8.93 -6.42 -15.86
CA GLU A 108 -8.79 -7.22 -14.64
C GLU A 108 -8.33 -6.38 -13.45
N THR A 109 -7.40 -5.44 -13.68
CA THR A 109 -6.88 -4.55 -12.65
C THR A 109 -7.92 -3.49 -12.26
N ARG A 110 -8.74 -3.03 -13.21
CA ARG A 110 -9.87 -2.14 -12.90
C ARG A 110 -10.91 -2.83 -12.04
N ASP A 111 -11.33 -4.03 -12.43
CA ASP A 111 -12.30 -4.84 -11.69
C ASP A 111 -11.77 -5.17 -10.29
N PHE A 112 -10.48 -5.49 -10.16
CA PHE A 112 -9.82 -5.69 -8.87
C PHE A 112 -9.91 -4.45 -7.96
N VAL A 113 -9.56 -3.26 -8.47
CA VAL A 113 -9.60 -2.03 -7.65
C VAL A 113 -11.04 -1.66 -7.27
N GLU A 114 -11.99 -1.78 -8.20
CA GLU A 114 -13.41 -1.49 -7.93
C GLU A 114 -13.98 -2.44 -6.88
N GLY A 115 -13.69 -3.75 -6.99
CA GLY A 115 -14.07 -4.75 -5.99
C GLY A 115 -13.44 -4.47 -4.63
N TYR A 116 -12.12 -4.27 -4.61
CA TYR A 116 -11.39 -4.07 -3.35
C TYR A 116 -11.81 -2.79 -2.61
N LEU A 117 -12.07 -1.69 -3.32
CA LEU A 117 -12.61 -0.47 -2.69
C LEU A 117 -14.03 -0.67 -2.16
N THR A 118 -14.82 -1.55 -2.78
CA THR A 118 -16.14 -1.93 -2.29
C THR A 118 -16.04 -2.78 -1.03
N ASP A 119 -15.17 -3.78 -1.03
CA ASP A 119 -14.93 -4.66 0.12
C ASP A 119 -14.41 -3.86 1.32
N LEU A 120 -13.48 -2.91 1.12
CA LEU A 120 -12.98 -2.05 2.20
C LEU A 120 -14.00 -1.07 2.78
N ALA A 121 -15.14 -0.87 2.12
CA ALA A 121 -16.27 -0.10 2.65
C ALA A 121 -17.24 -0.97 3.48
N ASP A 122 -17.05 -2.28 3.50
CA ASP A 122 -17.77 -3.24 4.32
C ASP A 122 -17.07 -3.39 5.69
N GLU A 123 -17.84 -3.32 6.78
CA GLU A 123 -17.31 -3.41 8.15
C GLU A 123 -16.90 -4.83 8.56
N ASP A 124 -17.47 -5.86 7.92
CA ASP A 124 -17.09 -7.26 8.16
C ASP A 124 -15.71 -7.56 7.55
N PHE A 125 -15.37 -6.86 6.47
CA PHE A 125 -14.07 -6.96 5.81
C PHE A 125 -13.07 -5.96 6.40
N ASN A 126 -13.46 -4.71 6.63
CA ASN A 126 -12.64 -3.65 7.20
C ASN A 126 -13.12 -3.24 8.61
N PRO A 127 -12.63 -3.91 9.67
CA PRO A 127 -13.06 -3.64 11.04
C PRO A 127 -12.67 -2.24 11.54
N ASN A 128 -11.74 -1.54 10.86
CA ASN A 128 -11.33 -0.18 11.24
C ASN A 128 -12.46 0.85 11.05
N LEU A 129 -13.48 0.56 10.23
CA LEU A 129 -14.65 1.42 10.06
C LEU A 129 -15.44 1.58 11.36
N MET A 130 -15.51 0.53 12.18
CA MET A 130 -16.21 0.55 13.46
C MET A 130 -15.46 1.34 14.54
N LEU A 131 -14.14 1.44 14.45
CA LEU A 131 -13.30 2.16 15.41
C LEU A 131 -13.41 3.69 15.24
N SER A 132 -13.74 4.16 14.03
CA SER A 132 -13.82 5.58 13.68
C SER A 132 -15.10 6.29 14.15
N LEU A 133 -16.08 5.55 14.69
CA LEU A 133 -17.40 6.05 15.12
C LEU A 133 -17.51 6.31 16.63
N LYS A 134 -16.40 6.26 17.39
CA LYS A 134 -16.37 6.49 18.85
C LYS A 134 -15.58 7.72 19.26
#